data_AF-A0A7Y8IJ36-F1
#
_entry.id   AF-A0A7Y8IJ36-F1
#
_cell.length_a   1.000
_cell.length_b   1.000
_cell.length_c   1.000
_cell.angle_alpha   90.00
_cell.angle_beta   90.00
_cell.angle_gamma   90.00
#
_symmetry.space_group_name_H-M   'P 1'
#
loop_
_entity.id
_entity.type
_entity.pdbx_description
1 polymer ?
#
loop_
_entity_poly.entity_id
_entity_poly.type
_entity_poly.pdbx_seq_one_letter_code
_entity_poly.pdbx_strand_id
1 'polypeptide(L)' 'MDKGWEILNKFSGIFNKYRAVLAGGIALALQLGHRISLVLDFFTAKPFKVEAIISDIRKTGTSFRILSES' A
#
# COMPACT_ATOMS: atom_id res chain seq x y z
N MET A 1 0.27 -16.24 5.17
CA MET A 1 0.79 -14.85 5.19
C MET A 1 0.48 -14.15 3.87
N ASP A 2 -0.50 -14.65 3.11
CA ASP A 2 -0.34 -14.68 1.65
C ASP A 2 -1.00 -13.47 0.99
N LYS A 3 -2.09 -12.96 1.59
CA LYS A 3 -2.85 -11.82 1.06
C LYS A 3 -2.09 -10.50 1.12
N GLY A 4 -1.34 -10.25 2.20
CA GLY A 4 -0.57 -9.00 2.33
C GLY A 4 0.57 -8.94 1.31
N TRP A 5 1.27 -10.07 1.12
CA TRP A 5 2.34 -10.20 0.13
C TRP A 5 1.80 -10.12 -1.31
N GLU A 6 0.64 -10.70 -1.58
CA GLU A 6 -0.04 -10.59 -2.87
C GLU A 6 -0.33 -9.13 -3.22
N ILE A 7 -0.87 -8.35 -2.27
CA ILE A 7 -1.13 -6.92 -2.47
C ILE A 7 0.19 -6.15 -2.69
N LEU A 8 1.23 -6.44 -1.92
CA LEU A 8 2.54 -5.79 -2.08
C LEU A 8 3.11 -5.99 -3.49
N ASN A 9 3.03 -7.22 -4.01
CA ASN A 9 3.50 -7.52 -5.36
C ASN A 9 2.62 -6.87 -6.44
N LYS A 10 1.29 -6.99 -6.29
CA LYS A 10 0.34 -6.46 -7.27
C LYS A 10 0.38 -4.94 -7.38
N PHE A 11 0.68 -4.23 -6.29
CA PHE A 11 0.73 -2.77 -6.25
C PHE A 11 2.16 -2.22 -6.36
N SER A 12 3.17 -3.06 -6.60
CA SER A 12 4.58 -2.64 -6.76
C SER A 12 4.76 -1.49 -7.76
N GLY A 13 4.06 -1.52 -8.91
CA GLY A 13 4.08 -0.45 -9.89
C GLY A 13 3.52 0.88 -9.36
N ILE A 14 2.49 0.82 -8.50
CA ILE A 14 1.91 2.00 -7.84
C ILE A 14 2.92 2.56 -6.83
N PHE A 15 3.53 1.71 -5.99
CA PHE A 15 4.51 2.15 -5.01
C PHE A 15 5.72 2.80 -5.68
N ASN A 16 6.23 2.23 -6.76
CA ASN A 16 7.31 2.82 -7.55
C ASN A 16 6.90 4.17 -8.17
N LYS A 17 5.70 4.26 -8.75
CA LYS A 17 5.16 5.50 -9.34
C LYS A 17 5.09 6.63 -8.32
N TYR A 18 4.71 6.33 -7.09
CA TYR A 18 4.58 7.32 -6.02
C TYR A 18 5.81 7.41 -5.11
N ARG A 19 6.90 6.66 -5.34
CA ARG A 19 8.04 6.57 -4.41
C ARG A 19 7.57 6.30 -2.97
N ALA A 20 6.60 5.40 -2.83
CA ALA A 20 5.98 5.07 -1.56
C ALA A 20 6.94 4.24 -0.71
N VAL A 21 7.07 4.60 0.56
CA VAL A 21 7.90 3.92 1.55
C VAL A 21 6.97 3.29 2.58
N LEU A 22 7.10 1.98 2.79
CA LEU A 22 6.31 1.25 3.77
C LEU A 22 6.64 1.75 5.19
N ALA A 23 5.61 2.01 5.97
CA ALA A 23 5.70 2.59 7.29
C ALA A 23 4.84 1.82 8.31
N GLY A 24 4.80 2.36 9.52
CA GLY A 24 3.88 1.89 10.55
C GLY A 24 4.20 0.51 11.11
N GLY A 25 3.16 -0.14 11.62
CA GLY A 25 3.28 -1.38 12.39
C GLY A 25 3.75 -2.57 11.57
N ILE A 26 3.53 -2.55 10.25
CA ILE A 26 3.97 -3.61 9.34
C ILE A 26 5.42 -3.44 8.89
N ALA A 27 5.90 -2.21 8.64
CA ALA A 27 7.30 -1.98 8.31
C ALA A 27 8.21 -2.49 9.44
N LEU A 28 7.85 -2.18 10.70
CA LEU A 28 8.56 -2.69 11.86
C LEU A 28 8.46 -4.22 11.99
N ALA A 29 7.27 -4.77 11.75
CA ALA A 29 7.06 -6.22 11.83
C ALA A 29 7.85 -6.99 10.76
N LEU A 30 8.00 -6.46 9.55
CA LEU A 30 8.84 -7.02 8.50
C LEU A 30 10.33 -6.89 8.84
N GLN A 31 10.74 -5.75 9.40
CA GLN A 31 12.13 -5.50 9.79
C GLN A 31 12.59 -6.46 10.91
N LEU A 32 11.74 -6.69 11.90
CA LEU A 32 12.08 -7.46 13.11
C LEU A 32 11.60 -8.92 13.06
N GLY A 33 10.69 -9.27 12.14
CA GLY A 33 10.04 -10.58 12.09
C GLY A 33 9.21 -10.93 13.33
N HIS A 34 8.87 -9.94 14.17
CA HIS A 34 8.37 -10.21 15.53
C HIS A 34 6.86 -10.47 15.61
N ARG A 35 6.09 -10.16 14.56
CA ARG A 35 4.64 -10.44 14.49
C ARG A 35 4.12 -10.39 13.05
N ILE A 36 2.87 -10.80 12.86
CA ILE A 36 2.13 -10.58 11.61
C ILE A 36 1.33 -9.27 11.74
N SER A 37 1.38 -8.43 10.71
CA SER A 37 0.52 -7.25 10.58
C SER A 37 -0.09 -7.24 9.18
N LEU A 38 -1.38 -6.90 9.08
CA LEU A 38 -2.15 -6.93 7.83
C LEU A 38 -2.43 -5.53 7.27
N VAL A 39 -2.14 -4.48 8.05
CA VAL A 39 -2.35 -3.09 7.64
C VAL A 39 -1.10 -2.59 6.94
N LEU A 40 -1.27 -1.96 5.78
CA LEU A 40 -0.19 -1.37 5.00
C LEU A 40 -0.29 0.15 5.08
N ASP A 41 0.72 0.77 5.71
CA ASP A 41 0.86 2.22 5.78
C ASP A 41 2.01 2.65 4.87
N PHE A 42 1.85 3.76 4.16
CA PHE A 42 2.90 4.29 3.28
C PHE A 42 3.09 5.79 3.45
N PHE A 43 4.34 6.24 3.38
CA PHE A 43 4.70 7.63 3.20
C PHE A 43 5.21 7.90 1.80
N THR A 44 4.99 9.12 1.30
CA THR A 44 5.61 9.59 0.06
C THR A 44 5.92 11.07 0.15
N ALA A 45 7.07 11.47 -0.40
CA ALA A 45 7.42 12.87 -0.61
C ALA A 45 6.88 13.42 -1.94
N LYS A 46 6.33 12.57 -2.81
CA LYS A 46 5.77 12.98 -4.10
C LYS A 46 4.35 13.50 -3.90
N PRO A 47 4.01 14.71 -4.38
CA PRO A 47 2.64 15.18 -4.33
C PRO A 47 1.74 14.27 -5.17
N PHE A 48 0.54 14.01 -4.67
CA PHE A 48 -0.46 13.17 -5.34
C PHE A 48 -1.86 13.72 -5.13
N LYS A 49 -2.79 13.26 -5.97
CA LYS A 49 -4.23 13.44 -5.78
C LYS A 49 -4.84 12.10 -5.40
N VAL A 50 -5.78 12.10 -4.47
CA VAL A 50 -6.41 10.88 -3.95
C VAL A 50 -7.08 10.09 -5.10
N GLU A 51 -7.77 10.78 -6.00
CA GLU A 51 -8.47 10.19 -7.14
C GLU A 51 -7.52 9.49 -8.12
N ALA A 52 -6.29 9.99 -8.25
CA ALA A 52 -5.27 9.39 -9.11
C ALA A 52 -4.80 8.04 -8.53
N ILE A 53 -4.64 7.93 -7.21
CA ILE A 53 -4.29 6.67 -6.55
C ILE A 53 -5.45 5.68 -6.68
N ILE A 54 -6.68 6.11 -6.40
CA ILE A 54 -7.88 5.27 -6.56
C ILE A 54 -7.98 4.73 -7.99
N SER A 55 -7.76 5.59 -9.00
CA SER A 55 -7.74 5.19 -10.41
C SER A 55 -6.66 4.15 -10.70
N ASP A 56 -5.44 4.34 -10.18
CA ASP A 56 -4.35 3.39 -10.38
C ASP A 56 -4.64 2.03 -9.72
N ILE A 57 -5.26 2.01 -8.53
CA ILE A 57 -5.69 0.77 -7.86
C ILE A 57 -6.80 0.08 -8.67
N ARG A 58 -7.77 0.82 -9.21
CA ARG A 58 -8.81 0.23 -10.08
C ARG A 58 -8.23 -0.46 -11.31
N LYS A 59 -7.18 0.11 -11.92
CA LYS A 59 -6.50 -0.47 -13.09
C LYS A 59 -5.84 -1.82 -12.82
N THR A 60 -5.57 -2.17 -11.56
CA THR A 60 -5.03 -3.50 -11.24
C THR A 60 -6.12 -4.58 -11.21
N GLY A 61 -7.39 -4.22 -11.43
CA GLY A 61 -8.53 -5.14 -11.33
C GLY A 61 -8.74 -5.69 -9.90
N THR A 62 -8.17 -5.03 -8.89
CA THR A 62 -8.36 -5.44 -7.49
C THR A 62 -9.67 -4.85 -6.99
N SER A 63 -10.52 -5.69 -6.37
CA SER A 63 -11.70 -5.21 -5.66
C SER A 63 -11.27 -4.52 -4.36
N PHE A 64 -11.77 -3.31 -4.12
CA PHE A 64 -11.53 -2.57 -2.89
C PHE A 64 -12.73 -1.70 -2.54
N ARG A 65 -12.77 -1.27 -1.28
CA ARG A 65 -13.74 -0.31 -0.76
C ARG A 65 -12.99 0.84 -0.11
N ILE A 66 -13.42 2.06 -0.41
CA ILE A 66 -12.93 3.26 0.28
C ILE A 66 -13.71 3.39 1.58
N LEU A 67 -12.99 3.48 2.70
CA LEU A 67 -13.59 3.67 4.02
C LEU A 67 -13.71 5.15 4.39
N SER A 68 -12.73 5.96 3.99
CA SER A 68 -12.69 7.41 4.19
C SER A 68 -11.69 8.03 3.19
N GLU A 69 -11.97 9.25 2.77
CA GLU A 69 -11.06 10.14 2.04
C GLU A 69 -11.23 11.56 2.60
N SER A 70 -10.18 12.39 2.51
CA SER A 70 -10.12 13.75 3.06
C SER A 70 -9.72 14.74 1.98
#